data_AF-A0A1I6FCE6-F1
#
_entry.id   AF-A0A1I6FCE6-F1
#
_cell.length_a   1.000
_cell.length_b   1.000
_cell.length_c   1.000
_cell.angle_alpha   90.00
_cell.angle_beta   90.00
_cell.angle_gamma   90.00
#
_symmetry.space_group_name_H-M   'P 1'
#
loop_
_entity.id
_entity.type
_entity.pdbx_description
1 polymer ?
#
loop_
_entity_poly.entity_id
_entity_poly.type
_entity_poly.pdbx_seq_one_letter_code
_entity_poly.pdbx_strand_id
1 'polypeptide(L)'
;MKIRKTIAAAALLLVAVVPLAACGTTGETATTSATTQVQQAGPGGQSGPGGVDVSSVSSVEDLNALVQSAYGEAGLGLHRGHEPVQDVLDEVLSISHDELHVRMDSGQNLAAIATDLGIDPQTLVDAMVESWSPAIDDLVSAGTITQAQGEQYRAALTEAFTFKVNWDGQEATPTFTGA
;
A
#
# COMPACT_ATOMS: atom_id res chain seq x y z
N MET A 1 3.78 8.58 38.61
CA MET A 1 4.20 7.48 39.52
C MET A 1 4.42 6.23 38.66
N LYS A 2 5.56 5.54 38.76
CA LYS A 2 5.96 4.45 37.85
C LYS A 2 5.47 3.09 38.37
N ILE A 3 4.83 2.27 37.54
CA ILE A 3 4.88 0.80 37.68
C ILE A 3 4.99 0.17 36.29
N ARG A 4 6.18 -0.33 35.95
CA ARG A 4 6.40 -1.29 34.87
C ARG A 4 6.27 -2.69 35.47
N LYS A 5 5.70 -3.65 34.75
CA LYS A 5 5.81 -5.08 35.09
C LYS A 5 6.39 -5.83 33.88
N THR A 6 7.34 -6.70 34.16
CA THR A 6 8.22 -7.35 33.19
C THR A 6 8.39 -8.82 33.53
N ILE A 7 8.70 -9.63 32.50
CA ILE A 7 9.27 -10.99 32.56
C ILE A 7 8.31 -12.13 32.96
N ALA A 8 8.13 -13.06 32.03
CA ALA A 8 8.33 -14.49 32.27
C ALA A 8 8.78 -15.16 30.96
N ALA A 9 10.00 -15.70 30.94
CA ALA A 9 10.50 -16.50 29.83
C ALA A 9 10.32 -18.00 30.13
N ALA A 10 10.01 -18.80 29.13
CA ALA A 10 10.04 -20.27 29.22
C ALA A 10 10.60 -20.85 27.92
N ALA A 11 11.79 -21.45 28.01
CA ALA A 11 12.41 -22.20 26.92
C ALA A 11 12.08 -23.69 27.04
N LEU A 12 11.98 -24.42 25.92
CA LEU A 12 11.90 -25.89 25.91
C LEU A 12 12.70 -26.55 24.77
N LEU A 13 13.01 -27.84 24.99
CA LEU A 13 14.06 -28.68 24.39
C LEU A 13 13.43 -30.06 23.98
N LEU A 14 14.02 -30.98 23.20
CA LEU A 14 15.40 -31.18 22.71
C LEU A 14 15.38 -32.09 21.44
N VAL A 15 15.89 -31.61 20.29
CA VAL A 15 16.80 -32.36 19.36
C VAL A 15 16.32 -33.55 18.47
N ALA A 16 17.04 -33.70 17.34
CA ALA A 16 17.29 -34.89 16.49
C ALA A 16 16.17 -35.51 15.60
N VAL A 17 16.45 -36.25 14.50
CA VAL A 17 17.56 -36.37 13.51
C VAL A 17 16.98 -37.18 12.31
N VAL A 18 17.42 -36.92 11.07
CA VAL A 18 17.08 -37.64 9.80
C VAL A 18 18.20 -38.69 9.54
N PRO A 19 18.05 -39.92 8.97
CA PRO A 19 17.49 -40.16 7.61
C PRO A 19 17.01 -41.58 7.15
N LEU A 20 16.59 -41.65 5.86
CA LEU A 20 16.92 -42.67 4.81
C LEU A 20 16.04 -43.92 4.51
N ALA A 21 15.97 -44.21 3.19
CA ALA A 21 15.47 -45.41 2.46
C ALA A 21 13.93 -45.67 2.45
N ALA A 22 13.15 -45.71 1.36
CA ALA A 22 13.28 -46.14 -0.06
C ALA A 22 12.93 -47.62 -0.34
N CYS A 23 11.85 -47.89 -1.12
CA CYS A 23 11.85 -48.78 -2.31
C CYS A 23 10.49 -48.84 -3.07
N GLY A 24 10.48 -48.41 -4.34
CA GLY A 24 9.66 -48.88 -5.48
C GLY A 24 8.11 -48.81 -5.48
N THR A 25 7.41 -49.03 -6.61
CA THR A 25 7.74 -48.76 -8.04
C THR A 25 6.54 -49.06 -8.97
N THR A 26 5.84 -48.03 -9.46
CA THR A 26 5.08 -47.98 -10.73
C THR A 26 4.56 -46.55 -10.91
N GLY A 27 4.62 -45.88 -12.06
CA GLY A 27 5.19 -46.30 -13.35
C GLY A 27 4.31 -45.88 -14.52
N GLU A 28 4.24 -44.58 -14.84
CA GLU A 28 3.60 -44.12 -16.08
C GLU A 28 4.46 -43.06 -16.81
N THR A 29 5.18 -43.54 -17.82
CA THR A 29 5.70 -42.79 -18.98
C THR A 29 4.54 -42.33 -19.88
N ALA A 30 4.60 -41.26 -20.68
CA ALA A 30 5.71 -40.41 -21.14
C ALA A 30 5.18 -38.97 -21.43
N THR A 31 6.01 -37.94 -21.60
CA THR A 31 6.60 -37.64 -22.93
C THR A 31 7.76 -36.65 -22.83
N THR A 32 8.87 -37.00 -23.48
CA THR A 32 10.06 -36.16 -23.64
C THR A 32 9.85 -35.05 -24.66
N SER A 33 10.26 -33.82 -24.35
CA SER A 33 10.97 -32.95 -25.32
C SER A 33 11.73 -31.80 -24.65
N ALA A 34 13.04 -31.78 -24.93
CA ALA A 34 13.94 -30.63 -25.06
C ALA A 34 13.89 -29.48 -24.04
N THR A 35 14.97 -29.40 -23.25
CA THR A 35 15.82 -28.22 -23.04
C THR A 35 15.33 -26.89 -23.66
N THR A 36 15.08 -25.90 -22.80
CA THR A 36 15.85 -24.64 -22.81
C THR A 36 15.84 -24.04 -21.40
N GLN A 37 17.00 -24.03 -20.73
CA GLN A 37 17.24 -23.09 -19.65
C GLN A 37 17.43 -21.71 -20.30
N VAL A 38 16.51 -20.77 -20.10
CA VAL A 38 16.78 -19.34 -20.34
C VAL A 38 17.02 -18.66 -19.00
N GLN A 39 18.28 -18.64 -18.58
CA GLN A 39 18.82 -17.49 -17.89
C GLN A 39 19.51 -16.62 -18.94
N GLN A 40 18.82 -15.60 -19.45
CA GLN A 40 19.54 -14.41 -19.92
C GLN A 40 18.71 -13.12 -19.83
N ALA A 41 19.29 -12.18 -19.09
CA ALA A 41 18.97 -10.77 -18.89
C ALA A 41 18.13 -10.07 -19.99
N GLY A 42 17.04 -9.43 -19.53
CA GLY A 42 16.61 -8.12 -20.00
C GLY A 42 16.84 -7.07 -18.89
N PRO A 43 16.94 -5.77 -19.19
CA PRO A 43 17.04 -4.74 -18.16
C PRO A 43 15.78 -4.73 -17.28
N GLY A 44 15.97 -4.52 -15.98
CA GLY A 44 14.92 -4.67 -14.97
C GLY A 44 13.80 -3.62 -15.10
N GLY A 45 12.60 -4.05 -14.73
CA GLY A 45 11.38 -3.25 -14.79
C GLY A 45 10.18 -4.10 -14.40
N GLN A 46 10.28 -4.81 -13.26
CA GLN A 46 9.22 -5.71 -12.80
C GLN A 46 8.17 -4.91 -12.02
N SER A 47 7.49 -4.02 -12.75
CA SER A 47 6.35 -3.23 -12.26
C SER A 47 5.11 -4.12 -12.11
N GLY A 48 5.12 -4.98 -11.10
CA GLY A 48 3.87 -5.28 -10.40
C GLY A 48 3.38 -4.01 -9.69
N PRO A 49 2.11 -3.97 -9.24
CA PRO A 49 1.60 -2.86 -8.43
C PRO A 49 2.22 -2.93 -7.03
N GLY A 50 3.49 -2.55 -6.94
CA GLY A 50 4.18 -2.32 -5.68
C GLY A 50 3.74 -0.98 -5.10
N GLY A 51 3.63 -0.92 -3.77
CA GLY A 51 3.29 0.31 -3.08
C GLY A 51 4.21 1.46 -3.46
N VAL A 52 3.65 2.67 -3.53
CA VAL A 52 4.44 3.87 -3.75
C VAL A 52 5.33 4.12 -2.53
N ASP A 53 6.61 3.79 -2.64
CA ASP A 53 7.61 4.20 -1.65
C ASP A 53 7.77 5.72 -1.74
N VAL A 54 7.08 6.44 -0.86
CA VAL A 54 7.13 7.90 -0.71
C VAL A 54 8.59 8.37 -0.59
N SER A 55 9.46 7.58 0.02
CA SER A 55 10.90 7.85 0.19
C SER A 55 11.72 7.75 -1.10
N SER A 56 11.16 7.17 -2.16
CA SER A 56 11.85 6.98 -3.46
C SER A 56 11.58 8.11 -4.47
N VAL A 57 10.63 9.00 -4.17
CA VAL A 57 10.26 10.13 -5.02
C VAL A 57 11.44 11.11 -5.14
N SER A 58 11.98 11.26 -6.34
CA SER A 58 13.21 12.03 -6.60
C SER A 58 13.05 13.11 -7.66
N SER A 59 11.99 13.04 -8.45
CA SER A 59 11.72 13.90 -9.61
C SER A 59 10.27 14.37 -9.66
N VAL A 60 10.00 15.37 -10.51
CA VAL A 60 8.64 15.85 -10.79
C VAL A 60 7.77 14.77 -11.43
N GLU A 61 8.36 13.86 -12.21
CA GLU A 61 7.64 12.73 -12.81
C GLU A 61 7.21 11.71 -11.74
N ASP A 62 8.11 11.39 -10.79
CA ASP A 62 7.79 10.54 -9.63
C ASP A 62 6.69 11.17 -8.78
N LEU A 63 6.73 12.50 -8.58
CA LEU A 63 5.74 13.22 -7.78
C LEU A 63 4.36 13.28 -8.46
N ASN A 64 4.32 13.38 -9.80
CA ASN A 64 3.08 13.22 -10.56
C ASN A 64 2.51 11.81 -10.42
N ALA A 65 3.36 10.78 -10.48
CA ALA A 65 2.97 9.39 -10.27
C ALA A 65 2.46 9.14 -8.84
N LEU A 66 3.09 9.77 -7.83
CA LEU A 66 2.62 9.76 -6.45
C LEU A 66 1.21 10.35 -6.34
N VAL A 67 0.97 11.57 -6.83
CA VAL A 67 -0.39 12.17 -6.79
C VAL A 67 -1.41 11.31 -7.55
N GLN A 68 -1.02 10.70 -8.68
CA GLN A 68 -1.90 9.79 -9.41
C GLN A 68 -2.28 8.54 -8.58
N SER A 69 -1.35 7.98 -7.80
CA SER A 69 -1.62 6.80 -6.98
C SER A 69 -2.47 7.10 -5.74
N ALA A 70 -2.48 8.36 -5.26
CA ALA A 70 -3.33 8.79 -4.14
C ALA A 70 -4.83 8.58 -4.43
N TYR A 71 -5.26 8.75 -5.69
CA TYR A 71 -6.64 8.46 -6.12
C TYR A 71 -7.01 6.97 -5.96
N GLY A 72 -6.02 6.08 -5.99
CA GLY A 72 -6.18 4.63 -5.88
C GLY A 72 -6.57 3.91 -7.16
N GLU A 73 -6.53 2.58 -7.11
CA GLU A 73 -6.75 1.70 -8.26
C GLU A 73 -8.24 1.42 -8.49
N ALA A 74 -8.80 1.98 -9.58
CA ALA A 74 -10.21 1.80 -9.96
C ALA A 74 -10.63 0.33 -10.12
N GLY A 75 -9.70 -0.54 -10.53
CA GLY A 75 -9.95 -1.97 -10.75
C GLY A 75 -10.22 -2.77 -9.46
N LEU A 76 -10.00 -2.19 -8.28
CA LEU A 76 -10.15 -2.86 -6.98
C LEU A 76 -11.48 -2.59 -6.28
N GLY A 77 -12.46 -1.98 -6.97
CA GLY A 77 -13.74 -1.62 -6.37
C GLY A 77 -13.53 -0.64 -5.20
N LEU A 78 -14.36 -0.67 -4.16
CA LEU A 78 -14.26 0.28 -3.04
C LEU A 78 -12.89 0.26 -2.35
N HIS A 79 -12.19 -0.89 -2.34
CA HIS A 79 -10.89 -1.08 -1.70
C HIS A 79 -9.75 -0.22 -2.26
N ARG A 80 -9.82 0.18 -3.55
CA ARG A 80 -8.92 1.13 -4.26
C ARG A 80 -7.41 1.12 -3.93
N GLY A 81 -6.86 -0.02 -3.51
CA GLY A 81 -5.48 -0.16 -3.07
C GLY A 81 -5.21 0.60 -1.77
N HIS A 82 -5.25 -0.11 -0.64
CA HIS A 82 -5.01 0.47 0.69
C HIS A 82 -3.59 0.30 1.21
N GLU A 83 -2.80 -0.62 0.68
CA GLU A 83 -1.44 -0.93 1.17
C GLU A 83 -0.53 0.32 1.33
N PRO A 84 -0.49 1.29 0.37
CA PRO A 84 0.32 2.51 0.52
C PRO A 84 -0.10 3.49 1.63
N VAL A 85 -1.25 3.27 2.25
CA VAL A 85 -1.83 4.10 3.33
C VAL A 85 -2.39 3.25 4.47
N GLN A 86 -2.00 1.97 4.55
CA GLN A 86 -2.58 1.04 5.52
C GLN A 86 -2.30 1.48 6.96
N ASP A 87 -1.06 1.88 7.28
CA ASP A 87 -0.69 2.30 8.63
C ASP A 87 -1.55 3.50 9.10
N VAL A 88 -1.86 4.43 8.19
CA VAL A 88 -2.75 5.58 8.45
C VAL A 88 -4.19 5.14 8.69
N LEU A 89 -4.69 4.17 7.91
CA LEU A 89 -6.04 3.62 8.08
C LEU A 89 -6.16 2.88 9.43
N ASP A 90 -5.18 2.04 9.76
CA ASP A 90 -5.16 1.25 11.00
C ASP A 90 -5.04 2.17 12.23
N GLU A 91 -4.24 3.25 12.16
CA GLU A 91 -4.13 4.27 13.24
C GLU A 91 -5.40 5.12 13.39
N VAL A 92 -5.88 5.74 12.31
CA VAL A 92 -7.00 6.69 12.37
C VAL A 92 -8.33 5.98 12.64
N LEU A 93 -8.64 4.89 11.93
CA LEU A 93 -9.92 4.20 12.07
C LEU A 93 -10.00 3.31 13.32
N SER A 94 -8.86 2.90 13.89
CA SER A 94 -8.79 2.05 15.09
C SER A 94 -9.59 0.72 14.97
N ILE A 95 -9.75 0.22 13.74
CA ILE A 95 -10.28 -1.11 13.41
C ILE A 95 -9.18 -1.96 12.76
N SER A 96 -9.37 -3.27 12.67
CA SER A 96 -8.44 -4.11 11.90
C SER A 96 -8.68 -3.98 10.40
N HIS A 97 -7.63 -4.25 9.62
CA HIS A 97 -7.72 -4.40 8.17
C HIS A 97 -8.84 -5.36 7.74
N ASP A 98 -9.00 -6.51 8.42
CA ASP A 98 -10.08 -7.47 8.12
C ASP A 98 -11.50 -6.88 8.32
N GLU A 99 -11.70 -6.09 9.39
CA GLU A 99 -12.98 -5.41 9.66
C GLU A 99 -13.25 -4.30 8.63
N LEU A 100 -12.20 -3.57 8.21
CA LEU A 100 -12.27 -2.61 7.11
C LEU A 100 -12.73 -3.29 5.82
N HIS A 101 -12.12 -4.43 5.45
CA HIS A 101 -12.50 -5.21 4.27
C HIS A 101 -13.96 -5.65 4.31
N VAL A 102 -14.42 -6.22 5.43
CA VAL A 102 -15.82 -6.67 5.59
C VAL A 102 -16.82 -5.52 5.39
N ARG A 103 -16.51 -4.33 5.90
CA ARG A 103 -17.36 -3.14 5.70
C ARG A 103 -17.38 -2.66 4.25
N MET A 104 -16.23 -2.69 3.57
CA MET A 104 -16.15 -2.32 2.16
C MET A 104 -16.87 -3.31 1.24
N ASP A 105 -16.75 -4.61 1.52
CA ASP A 105 -17.51 -5.66 0.82
C ASP A 105 -19.04 -5.54 1.06
N SER A 106 -19.45 -4.92 2.17
CA SER A 106 -20.86 -4.56 2.43
C SER A 106 -21.35 -3.30 1.69
N GLY A 107 -20.45 -2.62 0.95
CA GLY A 107 -20.75 -1.45 0.14
C GLY A 107 -20.40 -0.09 0.77
N GLN A 108 -19.69 -0.07 1.91
CA GLN A 108 -19.29 1.19 2.55
C GLN A 108 -17.97 1.71 1.98
N ASN A 109 -17.89 3.01 1.70
CA ASN A 109 -16.63 3.68 1.42
C ASN A 109 -15.94 4.16 2.71
N LEU A 110 -14.70 4.64 2.60
CA LEU A 110 -13.93 5.11 3.76
C LEU A 110 -14.64 6.23 4.53
N ALA A 111 -15.32 7.15 3.84
CA ALA A 111 -16.08 8.23 4.48
C ALA A 111 -17.23 7.70 5.34
N ALA A 112 -18.00 6.73 4.83
CA ALA A 112 -19.07 6.07 5.58
C ALA A 112 -18.52 5.28 6.78
N ILE A 113 -17.42 4.55 6.60
CA ILE A 113 -16.77 3.77 7.67
C ILE A 113 -16.24 4.69 8.78
N ALA A 114 -15.56 5.79 8.43
CA ALA A 114 -15.12 6.80 9.39
C ALA A 114 -16.30 7.39 10.16
N THR A 115 -17.37 7.78 9.46
CA THR A 115 -18.58 8.37 10.05
C THR A 115 -19.25 7.41 11.04
N ASP A 116 -19.38 6.12 10.70
CA ASP A 116 -19.93 5.08 11.58
C ASP A 116 -19.10 4.84 12.85
N LEU A 117 -17.78 5.11 12.78
CA LEU A 117 -16.86 5.04 13.91
C LEU A 117 -16.81 6.35 14.71
N GLY A 118 -17.55 7.38 14.30
CA GLY A 118 -17.57 8.70 14.95
C GLY A 118 -16.36 9.58 14.59
N ILE A 119 -15.67 9.27 13.50
CA ILE A 119 -14.50 10.00 12.98
C ILE A 119 -14.96 10.87 11.80
N ASP A 120 -14.48 12.11 11.75
CA ASP A 120 -14.69 12.99 10.59
C ASP A 120 -13.88 12.44 9.39
N PRO A 121 -14.50 12.16 8.23
CA PRO A 121 -13.78 11.75 7.02
C PRO A 121 -12.61 12.67 6.65
N GLN A 122 -12.68 13.97 6.98
CA GLN A 122 -11.59 14.90 6.75
C GLN A 122 -10.34 14.56 7.58
N THR A 123 -10.49 14.00 8.79
CA THR A 123 -9.36 13.55 9.62
C THR A 123 -8.55 12.46 8.90
N LEU A 124 -9.21 11.59 8.14
CA LEU A 124 -8.55 10.56 7.35
C LEU A 124 -7.83 11.14 6.12
N VAL A 125 -8.46 12.11 5.44
CA VAL A 125 -7.82 12.83 4.32
C VAL A 125 -6.57 13.56 4.79
N ASP A 126 -6.67 14.33 5.88
CA ASP A 126 -5.57 15.12 6.43
C ASP A 126 -4.39 14.22 6.83
N ALA A 127 -4.65 13.09 7.50
CA ALA A 127 -3.61 12.14 7.90
C ALA A 127 -2.92 11.46 6.70
N MET A 128 -3.64 11.16 5.61
CA MET A 128 -3.04 10.65 4.37
C MET A 128 -2.18 11.72 3.66
N VAL A 129 -2.62 12.98 3.65
CA VAL A 129 -1.82 14.11 3.12
C VAL A 129 -0.58 14.37 3.96
N GLU A 130 -0.66 14.26 5.29
CA GLU A 130 0.50 14.37 6.19
C GLU A 130 1.49 13.22 5.98
N SER A 131 1.01 11.99 5.82
CA SER A 131 1.83 10.81 5.56
C SER A 131 2.68 10.92 4.28
N TRP A 132 2.13 11.52 3.22
CA TRP A 132 2.80 11.62 1.90
C TRP A 132 3.50 12.97 1.66
N SER A 133 3.22 13.97 2.50
CA SER A 133 3.88 15.28 2.49
C SER A 133 5.42 15.27 2.48
N PRO A 134 6.13 14.34 3.15
CA PRO A 134 7.60 14.30 3.15
C PRO A 134 8.25 14.27 1.76
N ALA A 135 7.66 13.56 0.79
CA ALA A 135 8.17 13.55 -0.59
C ALA A 135 8.16 14.95 -1.23
N ILE A 136 7.16 15.78 -0.90
CA ILE A 136 7.07 17.16 -1.37
C ILE A 136 8.09 18.03 -0.64
N ASP A 137 8.23 17.87 0.68
CA ASP A 137 9.21 18.61 1.49
C ASP A 137 10.66 18.32 1.07
N ASP A 138 10.99 17.08 0.72
CA ASP A 138 12.31 16.69 0.22
C ASP A 138 12.61 17.32 -1.15
N LEU A 139 11.65 17.33 -2.09
CA LEU A 139 11.83 17.95 -3.40
C LEU A 139 11.88 19.48 -3.34
N VAL A 140 11.17 20.12 -2.40
CA VAL A 140 11.32 21.56 -2.10
C VAL A 140 12.70 21.83 -1.51
N SER A 141 13.16 21.01 -0.56
CA SER A 141 14.46 21.16 0.11
C SER A 141 15.64 20.93 -0.83
N ALA A 142 15.51 20.02 -1.79
CA ALA A 142 16.47 19.80 -2.87
C ALA A 142 16.47 20.91 -3.93
N GLY A 143 15.44 21.76 -3.95
CA GLY A 143 15.25 22.80 -4.99
C GLY A 143 14.77 22.24 -6.35
N THR A 144 14.30 20.99 -6.39
CA THR A 144 13.72 20.35 -7.58
C THR A 144 12.38 21.01 -7.95
N ILE A 145 11.62 21.45 -6.94
CA ILE A 145 10.40 22.25 -7.09
C ILE A 145 10.47 23.50 -6.21
N THR A 146 9.68 24.52 -6.56
CA THR A 146 9.52 25.71 -5.72
C THR A 146 8.54 25.46 -4.56
N GLN A 147 8.58 26.30 -3.52
CA GLN A 147 7.62 26.24 -2.41
C GLN A 147 6.16 26.33 -2.88
N ALA A 148 5.88 27.22 -3.84
CA ALA A 148 4.54 27.38 -4.44
C ALA A 148 4.07 26.09 -5.14
N GLN A 149 4.95 25.43 -5.90
CA GLN A 149 4.64 24.13 -6.48
C GLN A 149 4.40 23.08 -5.40
N GLY A 150 5.18 23.06 -4.32
CA GLY A 150 4.95 22.18 -3.17
C GLY A 150 3.57 22.36 -2.54
N GLU A 151 3.08 23.59 -2.43
CA GLU A 151 1.70 23.89 -1.99
C GLU A 151 0.67 23.34 -2.98
N GLN A 152 0.88 23.48 -4.30
CA GLN A 152 0.00 22.91 -5.32
C GLN A 152 -0.03 21.37 -5.28
N TYR A 153 1.11 20.70 -5.07
CA TYR A 153 1.16 19.23 -4.92
C TYR A 153 0.43 18.75 -3.66
N ARG A 154 0.50 19.49 -2.54
CA ARG A 154 -0.29 19.16 -1.33
C ARG A 154 -1.78 19.32 -1.58
N ALA A 155 -2.20 20.39 -2.27
CA ALA A 155 -3.60 20.55 -2.67
C ALA A 155 -4.08 19.41 -3.59
N ALA A 156 -3.22 18.95 -4.51
CA ALA A 156 -3.53 17.82 -5.39
C ALA A 156 -3.61 16.48 -4.62
N LEU A 157 -2.76 16.25 -3.61
CA LEU A 157 -2.93 15.12 -2.68
C LEU A 157 -4.24 15.23 -1.89
N THR A 158 -4.61 16.42 -1.40
CA THR A 158 -5.88 16.63 -0.70
C THR A 158 -7.07 16.29 -1.61
N GLU A 159 -7.07 16.72 -2.87
CA GLU A 159 -8.10 16.36 -3.86
C GLU A 159 -8.13 14.84 -4.10
N ALA A 160 -6.97 14.23 -4.34
CA ALA A 160 -6.85 12.81 -4.63
C ALA A 160 -7.31 11.92 -3.47
N PHE A 161 -6.94 12.24 -2.23
CA PHE A 161 -7.41 11.52 -1.04
C PHE A 161 -8.86 11.83 -0.68
N THR A 162 -9.35 13.05 -0.91
CA THR A 162 -10.78 13.37 -0.79
C THR A 162 -11.61 12.51 -1.74
N PHE A 163 -11.16 12.36 -2.99
CA PHE A 163 -11.77 11.45 -3.95
C PHE A 163 -11.62 9.99 -3.47
N LYS A 164 -10.43 9.54 -3.05
CA LYS A 164 -10.19 8.19 -2.52
C LYS A 164 -11.21 7.82 -1.44
N VAL A 165 -11.41 8.73 -0.47
CA VAL A 165 -12.22 8.53 0.73
C VAL A 165 -13.74 8.55 0.46
N ASN A 166 -14.21 9.42 -0.43
CA ASN A 166 -15.65 9.66 -0.67
C ASN A 166 -16.26 8.82 -1.81
N TRP A 167 -15.46 8.12 -2.61
CA TRP A 167 -15.95 7.46 -3.82
C TRP A 167 -16.91 6.29 -3.56
N ASP A 168 -17.86 6.09 -4.48
CA ASP A 168 -19.06 5.27 -4.30
C ASP A 168 -19.14 4.07 -5.27
N GLY A 169 -18.11 3.86 -6.09
CA GLY A 169 -18.09 2.85 -7.15
C GLY A 169 -18.39 3.36 -8.55
N GLN A 170 -18.83 4.61 -8.74
CA GLN A 170 -19.40 5.09 -10.01
C GLN A 170 -18.47 6.01 -10.80
N GLU A 171 -17.72 6.89 -10.13
CA GLU A 171 -16.95 7.93 -10.82
C GLU A 171 -15.67 7.38 -11.46
N ALA A 172 -15.31 7.86 -12.65
CA ALA A 172 -14.02 7.55 -13.25
C ALA A 172 -12.88 8.18 -12.42
N THR A 173 -11.78 7.46 -12.23
CA THR A 173 -10.62 8.00 -11.52
C THR A 173 -9.97 9.12 -12.33
N PRO A 174 -9.80 10.34 -11.77
CA PRO A 174 -9.13 11.44 -12.45
C PRO A 174 -7.71 11.09 -12.87
N THR A 175 -7.30 11.63 -14.03
CA THR A 175 -5.91 11.58 -14.48
C THR A 175 -5.21 12.86 -14.06
N PHE A 176 -4.18 12.76 -13.22
CA PHE A 176 -3.37 13.91 -12.81
C PHE A 176 -2.30 14.21 -13.88
N THR A 177 -2.22 15.48 -14.29
CA THR A 177 -1.31 15.92 -15.38
C THR A 177 -0.19 16.86 -14.92
N GLY A 178 0.03 16.96 -13.60
CA GLY A 178 1.01 17.85 -12.98
C GLY A 178 0.43 19.14 -12.41
N ALA A 179 1.23 19.79 -11.55
CA ALA A 179 0.93 21.04 -10.86
C ALA A 179 1.78 22.23 -11.36
#